data_AF-A0AAP3EMJ9-F1
#
_entry.id   AF-A0AAP3EMJ9-F1
#
_cell.length_a   1.000
_cell.length_b   1.000
_cell.length_c   1.000
_cell.angle_alpha   90.00
_cell.angle_beta   90.00
_cell.angle_gamma   90.00
#
_symmetry.space_group_name_H-M   'P 1'
#
loop_
_entity.id
_entity.type
_entity.pdbx_description
1 polymer ?
#
loop_
_entity_poly.entity_id
_entity_poly.type
_entity_poly.pdbx_seq_one_letter_code
_entity_poly.pdbx_strand_id
1 'polypeptide(L)'
;MADEIDAMALYRAWQQLDNGACAQIRRVSEPDELRDIPAFYRLVQPFGWENPRHQQALLRMVFCLSAGKNVIRHQDKKPEQT
;
A
#
# COMPACT_ATOMS: atom_id res chain seq x y z
N MET A 1 11.93 10.66 -15.94
CA MET A 1 11.88 10.22 -14.53
C MET A 1 10.41 10.16 -14.14
N ALA A 2 9.75 8.99 -14.28
CA ALA A 2 8.34 8.77 -13.89
C ALA A 2 7.94 7.28 -14.00
N ASP A 3 8.79 6.34 -13.59
CA ASP A 3 8.43 4.89 -13.54
C ASP A 3 8.71 4.31 -12.15
N GLU A 4 8.62 5.14 -11.11
CA GLU A 4 8.82 4.73 -9.72
C GLU A 4 7.51 4.87 -8.95
N ILE A 5 7.26 3.93 -8.04
CA ILE A 5 6.08 3.95 -7.18
C ILE A 5 6.25 5.05 -6.12
N ASP A 6 5.33 6.01 -6.08
CA ASP A 6 5.26 6.98 -4.98
C ASP A 6 4.78 6.29 -3.69
N ALA A 7 5.75 5.79 -2.91
CA ALA A 7 5.48 5.04 -1.68
C ALA A 7 4.77 5.89 -0.62
N MET A 8 5.01 7.20 -0.59
CA MET A 8 4.40 8.08 0.40
C MET A 8 2.94 8.38 0.06
N ALA A 9 2.64 8.57 -1.22
CA ALA A 9 1.27 8.68 -1.69
C ALA A 9 0.49 7.36 -1.47
N LEU A 10 1.10 6.19 -1.70
CA LEU A 10 0.49 4.88 -1.39
C LEU A 10 0.21 4.74 0.12
N TYR A 11 1.17 5.09 0.97
CA TYR A 11 0.99 5.08 2.42
C TYR A 11 -0.17 5.99 2.87
N ARG A 12 -0.26 7.22 2.34
CA ARG A 12 -1.35 8.16 2.65
C ARG A 12 -2.71 7.64 2.16
N ALA A 13 -2.76 7.05 0.96
CA ALA A 13 -3.97 6.43 0.43
C ALA A 13 -4.46 5.28 1.32
N TRP A 14 -3.54 4.44 1.81
CA TRP A 14 -3.86 3.40 2.80
C TRP A 14 -4.44 3.98 4.10
N GLN A 15 -3.85 5.06 4.63
CA GLN A 15 -4.35 5.71 5.86
C GLN A 15 -5.77 6.28 5.70
N GLN A 16 -6.11 6.74 4.49
CA GLN A 16 -7.42 7.34 4.18
C GLN A 16 -8.48 6.32 3.74
N LEU A 17 -8.10 5.06 3.49
CA LEU A 17 -9.01 4.02 3.04
C LEU A 17 -10.18 3.81 4.02
N ASP A 18 -11.40 3.61 3.54
CA ASP A 18 -12.55 3.38 4.43
C ASP A 18 -12.40 2.09 5.25
N ASN A 19 -13.11 2.00 6.37
CA ASN A 19 -12.99 0.87 7.30
C ASN A 19 -13.38 -0.48 6.67
N GLY A 20 -14.32 -0.49 5.72
CA GLY A 20 -14.77 -1.70 5.03
C GLY A 20 -13.71 -2.23 4.07
N ALA A 21 -13.21 -1.38 3.19
CA ALA A 21 -12.11 -1.71 2.27
C ALA A 21 -10.84 -2.11 3.02
N CYS A 22 -10.51 -1.39 4.10
CA CYS A 22 -9.39 -1.76 4.97
C CYS A 22 -9.60 -3.15 5.57
N ALA A 23 -10.77 -3.44 6.15
CA ALA A 23 -11.06 -4.76 6.73
C ALA A 23 -11.02 -5.90 5.71
N GLN A 24 -11.45 -5.66 4.46
CA GLN A 24 -11.32 -6.64 3.37
C GLN A 24 -9.85 -6.97 3.09
N ILE A 25 -9.00 -5.95 2.94
CA ILE A 25 -7.56 -6.13 2.64
C ILE A 25 -6.79 -6.75 3.81
N ARG A 26 -7.13 -6.42 5.07
CA ARG A 26 -6.44 -6.94 6.27
C ARG A 26 -6.64 -8.44 6.52
N ARG A 27 -7.62 -9.08 5.87
CA ARG A 27 -7.99 -10.47 6.12
C ARG A 27 -7.22 -11.48 5.28
N VAL A 28 -6.40 -11.01 4.33
CA VAL A 28 -5.62 -11.90 3.47
C VAL A 28 -4.50 -12.60 4.27
N SER A 29 -4.27 -13.87 3.99
CA SER A 29 -3.20 -14.70 4.57
C SER A 29 -1.88 -14.59 3.80
N GLU A 30 -1.97 -14.33 2.49
CA GLU A 30 -0.81 -14.27 1.60
C GLU A 30 -0.94 -13.13 0.59
N PRO A 31 0.18 -12.62 0.02
CA PRO A 31 0.14 -11.47 -0.88
C PRO A 31 -0.73 -11.69 -2.12
N ASP A 32 -0.75 -12.89 -2.70
CA ASP A 32 -1.47 -13.14 -3.95
C ASP A 32 -3.00 -13.13 -3.78
N GLU A 33 -3.53 -13.41 -2.58
CA GLU A 33 -4.95 -13.26 -2.25
C GLU A 33 -5.44 -11.81 -2.39
N LEU A 34 -4.55 -10.81 -2.37
CA LEU A 34 -4.92 -9.41 -2.65
C LEU A 34 -5.52 -9.25 -4.06
N ARG A 35 -5.18 -10.14 -5.00
CA ARG A 35 -5.73 -10.17 -6.36
C ARG A 35 -7.21 -10.54 -6.39
N ASP A 36 -7.76 -11.09 -5.31
CA ASP A 36 -9.18 -11.44 -5.21
C ASP A 36 -10.02 -10.30 -4.60
N ILE A 37 -9.39 -9.20 -4.18
CA ILE A 37 -10.02 -8.11 -3.43
C ILE A 37 -10.24 -6.89 -4.33
N PRO A 38 -11.49 -6.50 -4.67
CA PRO A 38 -11.74 -5.32 -5.50
C PRO A 38 -11.21 -4.00 -4.92
N ALA A 39 -11.18 -3.88 -3.58
CA ALA A 39 -10.63 -2.72 -2.90
C ALA A 39 -9.12 -2.57 -3.10
N PHE A 40 -8.38 -3.68 -3.27
CA PHE A 40 -6.95 -3.64 -3.59
C PHE A 40 -6.72 -2.93 -4.91
N TYR A 41 -7.41 -3.33 -5.98
CA TYR A 41 -7.26 -2.69 -7.30
C TYR A 41 -7.58 -1.20 -7.28
N ARG A 42 -8.65 -0.78 -6.58
CA ARG A 42 -8.98 0.64 -6.43
C ARG A 42 -7.88 1.42 -5.69
N LEU A 43 -7.22 0.79 -4.73
CA LEU A 43 -6.10 1.39 -4.00
C LEU A 43 -4.86 1.51 -4.90
N VAL A 44 -4.50 0.46 -5.65
CA VAL A 44 -3.21 0.40 -6.37
C VAL A 44 -3.24 0.97 -7.79
N GLN A 45 -4.42 1.19 -8.39
CA GLN A 45 -4.56 1.70 -9.76
C GLN A 45 -3.77 3.00 -10.00
N PRO A 46 -3.83 4.04 -9.13
CA PRO A 46 -3.10 5.29 -9.35
C PRO A 46 -1.56 5.14 -9.27
N PHE A 47 -1.08 4.00 -8.75
CA PHE A 47 0.34 3.73 -8.52
C PHE A 47 0.96 2.82 -9.59
N GLY A 48 0.28 2.67 -10.73
CA GLY A 48 0.81 1.97 -11.89
C GLY A 48 0.66 0.45 -11.84
N TRP A 49 -0.39 -0.07 -11.20
CA TRP A 49 -0.70 -1.51 -11.17
C TRP A 49 -0.78 -2.17 -12.56
N GLU A 50 -1.23 -1.42 -13.57
CA GLU A 50 -1.32 -1.88 -14.95
C GLU A 50 0.05 -2.19 -15.57
N ASN A 51 1.14 -1.60 -15.05
CA ASN A 51 2.51 -1.94 -15.43
C ASN A 51 2.95 -3.22 -14.69
N PRO A 52 3.20 -4.35 -15.40
CA PRO A 52 3.62 -5.61 -14.76
C PRO A 52 4.88 -5.47 -13.89
N ARG A 53 5.74 -4.49 -14.17
CA ARG A 53 6.95 -4.21 -13.37
C ARG A 53 6.62 -3.78 -11.93
N HIS A 54 5.48 -3.14 -11.71
CA HIS A 54 5.07 -2.62 -10.40
C HIS A 54 4.24 -3.62 -9.60
N GLN A 55 3.60 -4.59 -10.25
CA GLN A 55 2.65 -5.50 -9.61
C GLN A 55 3.25 -6.21 -8.39
N GLN A 56 4.43 -6.80 -8.55
CA GLN A 56 5.06 -7.54 -7.46
C GLN A 56 5.47 -6.64 -6.30
N ALA A 57 5.91 -5.41 -6.58
CA ALA A 57 6.25 -4.44 -5.54
C ALA A 57 4.99 -3.97 -4.79
N LEU A 58 3.92 -3.65 -5.51
CA LEU A 58 2.64 -3.21 -4.95
C LEU A 58 1.98 -4.30 -4.09
N LEU A 59 2.01 -5.57 -4.52
CA LEU A 59 1.52 -6.68 -3.70
C LEU A 59 2.25 -6.75 -2.36
N ARG A 60 3.58 -6.69 -2.36
CA ARG A 60 4.38 -6.72 -1.13
C ARG A 60 4.11 -5.51 -0.24
N MET A 61 4.08 -4.31 -0.81
CA MET A 61 3.85 -3.07 -0.06
C MET A 61 2.47 -3.08 0.61
N VAL A 62 1.41 -3.40 -0.13
CA VAL A 62 0.05 -3.42 0.41
C VAL A 62 -0.13 -4.58 1.39
N PHE A 63 0.48 -5.74 1.15
CA PHE A 63 0.46 -6.85 2.10
C PHE A 63 1.12 -6.46 3.44
N CYS A 64 2.24 -5.75 3.42
CA CYS A 64 2.83 -5.24 4.66
C CYS A 64 1.90 -4.23 5.36
N LEU A 65 1.31 -3.30 4.61
CA LEU A 65 0.37 -2.30 5.15
C LEU A 65 -0.90 -2.94 5.74
N SER A 66 -1.31 -4.10 5.23
CA SER A 66 -2.47 -4.87 5.70
C SER A 66 -2.31 -5.37 7.14
N ALA A 67 -1.11 -5.32 7.73
CA ALA A 67 -0.92 -5.52 9.17
C ALA A 67 -1.77 -4.53 10.00
N GLY A 68 -2.00 -3.32 9.48
CA GLY A 68 -2.92 -2.33 10.04
C GLY A 68 -2.37 -0.91 10.00
N LYS A 69 -3.28 0.08 9.92
CA LYS A 69 -2.95 1.52 9.78
C LYS A 69 -2.01 2.08 10.86
N ASN A 70 -2.06 1.53 12.08
CA ASN A 70 -1.25 1.99 13.20
C ASN A 70 -0.01 1.14 13.49
N VAL A 71 0.22 0.09 12.69
CA VAL A 71 1.34 -0.86 12.84
C VAL A 71 2.58 -0.36 12.12
N ILE A 72 2.45 -0.07 10.83
CA ILE A 72 3.51 0.57 10.03
C ILE A 72 3.29 2.07 10.08
N ARG A 73 4.29 2.82 10.55
CA ARG A 73 4.24 4.28 10.66
C ARG A 73 5.41 4.90 9.90
N HIS A 74 5.13 5.99 9.19
CA HIS A 74 6.20 6.86 8.72
C HIS A 74 6.86 7.54 9.92
N GLN A 75 8.19 7.51 9.96
CA GLN A 75 8.98 8.25 10.93
C GLN A 75 9.61 9.44 10.19
N ASP A 76 9.26 10.66 10.61
CA ASP A 76 9.93 11.85 10.10
C ASP A 76 11.42 11.77 10.43
N LYS A 77 12.25 12.15 9.46
CA LYS A 77 13.71 12.20 9.66
C LYS A 77 13.97 13.18 10.81
N LYS A 78 14.53 12.70 11.93
CA LYS A 78 14.94 13.58 13.03
C LYS A 78 15.88 14.64 12.45
N PRO A 79 15.72 15.92 12.80
CA PRO A 79 16.69 16.93 12.41
C PRO A 79 18.05 16.52 12.96
N GLU A 80 19.05 16.39 12.08
CA GLU A 80 20.45 16.27 12.49
C GLU A 80 20.77 17.49 13.36
N GLN A 81 21.09 17.26 14.63
CA GLN A 81 21.60 18.29 15.53
C GLN A 81 23.04 18.58 15.10
N THR A 82 23.26 19.75 14.49
CA THR A 82 24.58 20.35 14.29
C THR A 82 24.99 21.14 15.53
#